data_AF-A0A6N9YS65-F1
#
_entry.id   AF-A0A6N9YS65-F1
#
_cell.length_a   1.000
_cell.length_b   1.000
_cell.length_c   1.000
_cell.angle_alpha   90.00
_cell.angle_beta   90.00
_cell.angle_gamma   90.00
#
_symmetry.space_group_name_H-M   'P 1'
#
loop_
_entity.id
_entity.type
_entity.pdbx_description
1 polymer ?
#
loop_
_entity_poly.entity_id
_entity_poly.type
_entity_poly.pdbx_seq_one_letter_code
_entity_poly.pdbx_strand_id
1 'polypeptide(L)'
;MGLLDRVKEMFNRDAGEEPPELPLDVEKRRAQLDELENALRSLTRAMAGEGERMNNPGWRGRVDDLRFAANEAGRLSHEGFDRAALHDLAAEVRPLYGDGPVPAEYAAFAVEHERVMGAVRELRQPLPTEGEGDSAQG
;
A
#
# COMPACT_ATOMS: atom_id res chain seq x y z
N MET A 1 2.42 -36.05 40.38
CA MET A 1 2.92 -35.26 39.24
C MET A 1 1.78 -35.11 38.26
N GLY A 2 1.30 -33.88 38.11
CA GLY A 2 -0.03 -33.60 37.55
C GLY A 2 -0.03 -33.56 36.03
N LEU A 3 -1.21 -33.85 35.47
CA LEU A 3 -1.54 -33.71 34.05
C LEU A 3 -1.12 -32.34 33.45
N LEU A 4 -1.05 -31.32 34.31
CA LEU A 4 -0.67 -29.95 33.98
C LEU A 4 0.80 -29.80 33.57
N ASP A 5 1.73 -30.59 34.11
CA ASP A 5 3.15 -30.56 33.69
C ASP A 5 3.31 -31.15 32.30
N ARG A 6 2.53 -32.19 31.96
CA ARG A 6 2.58 -32.83 30.63
C ARG A 6 2.01 -31.93 29.53
N VAL A 7 1.02 -31.09 29.85
CA VAL A 7 0.49 -30.08 28.90
C VAL A 7 1.50 -28.95 28.70
N LYS A 8 2.20 -28.52 29.77
CA LYS A 8 3.22 -27.46 29.68
C LYS A 8 4.46 -27.90 28.90
N GLU A 9 4.85 -29.17 28.98
CA GLU A 9 5.92 -29.76 28.15
C GLU A 9 5.52 -29.91 26.68
N MET A 10 4.23 -30.15 26.39
CA MET A 10 3.73 -30.31 25.02
C MET A 10 3.62 -28.96 24.28
N PHE A 11 3.48 -27.85 24.99
CA PHE A 11 3.54 -26.49 24.42
C PHE A 11 4.98 -25.96 24.23
N ASN A 12 5.97 -26.57 24.89
CA ASN A 12 7.37 -26.11 24.84
C ASN A 12 8.25 -26.94 23.88
N ARG A 13 7.66 -27.87 23.10
CA ARG A 13 8.42 -28.88 22.34
C ARG A 13 7.91 -29.05 20.91
N ASP A 14 7.89 -27.96 20.16
CA ASP A 14 8.06 -27.93 18.70
C ASP A 14 8.48 -26.47 18.37
N ALA A 15 9.75 -26.08 18.54
CA ALA A 15 10.83 -26.31 17.59
C ALA A 15 10.46 -25.88 16.15
N GLY A 16 10.59 -24.57 15.88
CA GLY A 16 10.61 -24.01 14.52
C GLY A 16 9.52 -22.98 14.20
N GLU A 17 8.88 -22.35 15.19
CA GLU A 17 7.86 -21.32 14.96
C GLU A 17 8.47 -20.11 14.24
N GLU A 18 8.13 -19.95 12.95
CA GLU A 18 8.05 -18.62 12.34
C GLU A 18 7.27 -17.72 13.33
N PRO A 19 7.74 -16.49 13.58
CA PRO A 19 7.04 -15.60 14.50
C PRO A 19 5.57 -15.53 14.08
N PRO A 20 4.62 -15.69 15.02
CA PRO A 20 3.21 -15.70 14.68
C PRO A 20 2.90 -14.44 13.89
N GLU A 21 2.35 -14.60 12.67
CA GLU A 21 1.90 -13.46 11.87
C GLU A 21 0.89 -12.69 12.73
N LEU A 22 1.33 -11.53 13.24
CA LEU A 22 0.44 -10.69 14.03
C LEU A 22 -0.68 -10.19 13.10
N PRO A 23 -1.92 -10.17 13.60
CA PRO A 23 -3.05 -9.73 12.80
C PRO A 23 -2.83 -8.30 12.31
N LEU A 24 -3.23 -8.04 11.06
CA LEU A 24 -3.16 -6.70 10.48
C LEU A 24 -3.90 -5.68 11.35
N ASP A 25 -3.34 -4.48 11.44
CA ASP A 25 -4.00 -3.35 12.10
C ASP A 25 -5.06 -2.78 11.14
N VAL A 26 -6.21 -3.45 11.08
CA VAL A 26 -7.26 -3.20 10.07
C VAL A 26 -7.71 -1.75 10.06
N GLU A 27 -7.84 -1.10 11.22
CA GLU A 27 -8.26 0.30 11.29
C GLU A 27 -7.21 1.23 10.68
N LYS A 28 -5.93 1.05 11.02
CA LYS A 28 -4.85 1.85 10.42
C LYS A 28 -4.69 1.58 8.94
N ARG A 29 -4.76 0.31 8.52
CA ARG A 29 -4.66 -0.06 7.10
C ARG A 29 -5.82 0.50 6.27
N ARG A 30 -7.04 0.56 6.82
CA ARG A 30 -8.17 1.28 6.18
C ARG A 30 -7.87 2.76 6.01
N ALA A 31 -7.37 3.43 7.05
CA ALA A 31 -7.01 4.84 6.94
C ALA A 31 -5.91 5.09 5.89
N GLN A 32 -4.93 4.19 5.76
CA GLN A 32 -3.91 4.25 4.71
C GLN A 32 -4.49 4.04 3.31
N LEU A 33 -5.43 3.10 3.14
CA LEU A 33 -6.13 2.88 1.88
C LEU A 33 -7.00 4.07 1.48
N ASP A 34 -7.71 4.67 2.44
CA ASP A 34 -8.50 5.89 2.22
C ASP A 34 -7.62 7.06 1.78
N GLU A 35 -6.43 7.21 2.40
CA GLU A 35 -5.46 8.23 1.99
C GLU A 35 -4.91 7.96 0.58
N LEU A 36 -4.57 6.72 0.26
CA LEU A 36 -4.11 6.34 -1.07
C LEU A 36 -5.19 6.60 -2.13
N GLU A 37 -6.44 6.21 -1.87
CA GLU A 37 -7.57 6.50 -2.75
C GLU A 37 -7.69 8.01 -2.99
N ASN A 38 -7.70 8.82 -1.93
CA ASN A 38 -7.84 10.26 -2.03
C ASN A 38 -6.68 10.91 -2.80
N ALA A 39 -5.44 10.47 -2.56
CA ALA A 39 -4.27 10.93 -3.29
C ALA A 39 -4.36 10.59 -4.79
N LEU A 40 -4.72 9.35 -5.13
CA LEU A 40 -4.87 8.90 -6.51
C LEU A 40 -6.00 9.65 -7.23
N ARG A 41 -7.15 9.87 -6.57
CA ARG A 41 -8.26 10.65 -7.12
C ARG A 41 -7.87 12.11 -7.35
N SER A 42 -7.09 12.70 -6.45
CA SER A 42 -6.57 14.06 -6.60
C SER A 42 -5.64 14.16 -7.81
N LEU A 43 -4.65 13.27 -7.92
CA LEU A 43 -3.71 13.23 -9.04
C LEU A 43 -4.44 13.02 -10.37
N THR A 44 -5.34 12.04 -10.40
CA THR A 44 -6.19 11.77 -11.57
C THR A 44 -6.97 13.00 -12.00
N ARG A 45 -7.58 13.72 -11.06
CA ARG A 45 -8.36 14.93 -11.36
C ARG A 45 -7.46 16.02 -11.93
N ALA A 46 -6.29 16.23 -11.36
CA ALA A 46 -5.33 17.21 -11.86
C ALA A 46 -4.89 16.85 -13.29
N MET A 47 -4.50 15.60 -13.55
CA MET A 47 -4.07 15.15 -14.87
C MET A 47 -5.19 15.18 -15.92
N ALA A 48 -6.41 14.81 -15.53
CA ALA A 48 -7.57 14.85 -16.42
C ALA A 48 -8.03 16.29 -16.72
N GLY A 49 -7.66 17.25 -15.87
CA GLY A 49 -7.89 18.69 -16.08
C GLY A 49 -7.13 19.24 -17.29
N GLU A 50 -6.04 18.61 -17.72
CA GLU A 50 -5.34 18.94 -18.96
C GLU A 50 -6.08 18.33 -20.18
N GLY A 51 -7.25 18.89 -20.50
CA GLY A 51 -8.15 18.37 -21.53
C GLY A 51 -7.50 18.11 -22.90
N GLU A 52 -6.57 18.97 -23.34
CA GLU A 52 -5.84 18.75 -24.59
C GLU A 52 -4.97 17.49 -24.56
N ARG A 53 -4.34 17.19 -23.41
CA ARG A 53 -3.53 15.97 -23.25
C ARG A 53 -4.39 14.72 -23.20
N MET A 54 -5.67 14.81 -22.83
CA MET A 54 -6.59 13.67 -22.87
C MET A 54 -6.84 13.14 -24.29
N ASN A 55 -6.47 13.87 -25.34
CA ASN A 55 -6.45 13.38 -26.72
C ASN A 55 -5.29 12.42 -27.00
N ASN A 56 -4.23 12.45 -26.19
CA ASN A 56 -3.11 11.53 -26.27
C ASN A 56 -3.48 10.18 -25.60
N PRO A 57 -3.47 9.05 -26.33
CA PRO A 57 -3.84 7.74 -25.77
C PRO A 57 -2.96 7.31 -24.60
N GLY A 58 -1.67 7.65 -24.60
CA GLY A 58 -0.74 7.31 -23.52
C GLY A 58 -0.94 8.17 -22.27
N TRP A 59 -1.40 9.42 -22.41
CA TRP A 59 -1.81 10.24 -21.28
C TRP A 59 -3.10 9.69 -20.66
N ARG A 60 -4.09 9.43 -21.52
CA ARG A 60 -5.39 8.88 -21.13
C ARG A 60 -5.22 7.54 -20.40
N GLY A 61 -4.41 6.63 -20.95
CA GLY A 61 -4.11 5.34 -20.33
C GLY A 61 -3.57 5.50 -18.90
N ARG A 62 -2.62 6.42 -18.69
CA ARG A 62 -2.09 6.68 -17.34
C ARG A 62 -3.13 7.24 -16.38
N VAL A 63 -4.01 8.13 -16.84
CA VAL A 63 -5.12 8.63 -16.03
C VAL A 63 -6.08 7.50 -15.65
N ASP A 64 -6.35 6.59 -16.58
CA ASP A 64 -7.24 5.46 -16.34
C ASP A 64 -6.61 4.40 -15.41
N ASP A 65 -5.30 4.15 -15.52
CA ASP A 65 -4.55 3.29 -14.58
C ASP A 65 -4.63 3.84 -13.14
N LEU A 66 -4.46 5.16 -12.96
CA LEU A 66 -4.59 5.80 -11.65
C LEU A 66 -6.02 5.73 -11.10
N ARG A 67 -7.03 5.82 -11.97
CA ARG A 67 -8.45 5.63 -11.58
C ARG A 67 -8.72 4.21 -11.13
N PHE A 68 -8.17 3.23 -11.84
CA PHE A 68 -8.31 1.83 -11.50
C PHE A 68 -7.73 1.57 -10.10
N ALA A 69 -6.49 2.00 -9.85
CA ALA A 69 -5.86 1.88 -8.53
C ALA A 69 -6.64 2.61 -7.43
N ALA A 70 -7.21 3.79 -7.71
CA ALA A 70 -8.04 4.51 -6.73
C ALA A 70 -9.30 3.73 -6.36
N ASN A 71 -9.97 3.13 -7.35
CA ASN A 71 -11.16 2.33 -7.11
C ASN A 71 -10.82 1.05 -6.35
N GLU A 72 -9.69 0.43 -6.65
CA GLU A 72 -9.23 -0.76 -5.93
C GLU A 72 -8.89 -0.44 -4.47
N ALA A 73 -8.20 0.68 -4.20
CA ALA A 73 -7.95 1.15 -2.84
C ALA A 73 -9.25 1.33 -2.03
N GLY A 74 -10.24 2.00 -2.62
CA GLY A 74 -11.55 2.19 -1.98
C GLY A 74 -12.31 0.88 -1.78
N ARG A 75 -12.23 -0.04 -2.75
CA ARG A 75 -12.83 -1.38 -2.67
C ARG A 75 -12.23 -2.17 -1.50
N LEU A 76 -10.90 -2.24 -1.40
CA LEU A 76 -10.22 -2.92 -0.30
C LEU A 76 -10.61 -2.31 1.05
N SER A 77 -10.64 -0.97 1.16
CA SER A 77 -11.02 -0.30 2.41
C SER A 77 -12.41 -0.72 2.91
N HIS A 78 -13.38 -0.82 2.00
CA HIS A 78 -14.78 -1.18 2.30
C HIS A 78 -15.02 -2.69 2.47
N GLU A 79 -14.50 -3.51 1.56
CA GLU A 79 -14.81 -4.94 1.47
C GLU A 79 -13.88 -5.82 2.32
N GLY A 80 -12.73 -5.29 2.71
CA GLY A 80 -11.68 -5.99 3.45
C GLY A 80 -10.47 -6.33 2.59
N PHE A 81 -9.36 -6.64 3.26
CA PHE A 81 -8.06 -6.91 2.65
C PHE A 81 -7.26 -7.89 3.51
N ASP A 82 -6.32 -8.56 2.87
CA ASP A 82 -5.20 -9.24 3.52
C ASP A 82 -3.88 -8.55 3.16
N ARG A 83 -2.77 -9.04 3.71
CA ARG A 83 -1.45 -8.43 3.51
C ARG A 83 -1.01 -8.50 2.04
N ALA A 84 -1.34 -9.58 1.35
CA ALA A 84 -1.00 -9.76 -0.06
C ALA A 84 -1.70 -8.71 -0.93
N ALA A 85 -3.00 -8.50 -0.73
CA ALA A 85 -3.78 -7.49 -1.44
C ALA A 85 -3.21 -6.06 -1.26
N LEU A 86 -2.73 -5.72 -0.05
CA LEU A 86 -2.09 -4.43 0.19
C LEU A 86 -0.78 -4.28 -0.59
N HIS A 87 0.04 -5.34 -0.63
CA HIS A 87 1.29 -5.33 -1.38
C HIS A 87 1.07 -5.30 -2.90
N ASP A 88 0.08 -6.05 -3.39
CA ASP A 88 -0.29 -6.08 -4.80
C ASP A 88 -0.76 -4.71 -5.27
N LEU A 89 -1.71 -4.08 -4.56
CA LEU A 89 -2.14 -2.71 -4.86
C LEU A 89 -0.96 -1.73 -4.85
N ALA A 90 -0.09 -1.82 -3.83
CA ALA A 90 1.07 -0.94 -3.75
C ALA A 90 2.07 -1.16 -4.91
N ALA A 91 2.14 -2.36 -5.48
CA ALA A 91 2.99 -2.68 -6.63
C ALA A 91 2.36 -2.25 -7.97
N GLU A 92 1.03 -2.25 -8.06
CA GLU A 92 0.29 -1.82 -9.25
C GLU A 92 0.34 -0.30 -9.48
N VAL A 93 0.45 0.51 -8.42
CA VAL A 93 0.57 1.96 -8.55
C VAL A 93 1.90 2.34 -9.22
N ARG A 94 1.82 2.77 -10.49
CA ARG A 94 2.98 3.20 -11.27
C ARG A 94 3.28 4.69 -11.06
N PRO A 95 4.53 5.06 -10.73
CA PRO A 95 4.96 6.45 -10.70
C PRO A 95 4.78 7.14 -12.05
N LEU A 96 4.51 8.45 -12.07
CA LEU A 96 4.46 9.22 -13.31
C LEU A 96 5.86 9.40 -13.91
N TYR A 97 6.86 9.46 -13.04
CA TYR A 97 8.27 9.57 -13.35
C TYR A 97 9.06 8.83 -12.26
N GLY A 98 10.27 8.38 -12.61
CA GLY A 98 11.17 7.68 -11.68
C GLY A 98 11.91 8.63 -10.74
N ASP A 99 12.86 8.07 -9.98
CA ASP A 99 13.72 8.85 -9.09
C ASP A 99 14.55 9.89 -9.85
N GLY A 100 14.68 11.08 -9.28
CA GLY A 100 15.46 12.18 -9.83
C GLY A 100 14.64 13.46 -10.07
N PRO A 101 15.15 14.39 -10.90
CA PRO A 101 14.45 15.62 -11.20
C PRO A 101 13.10 15.38 -11.87
N VAL A 102 12.07 16.09 -11.42
CA VAL A 102 10.73 16.03 -12.03
C VAL A 102 10.79 16.51 -13.48
N PRO A 103 10.36 15.70 -14.48
CA PRO A 103 10.29 16.15 -15.86
C PRO A 103 9.33 17.34 -16.01
N ALA A 104 9.67 18.28 -16.91
CA ALA A 104 8.93 19.53 -17.06
C ALA A 104 7.44 19.30 -17.38
N GLU A 105 7.10 18.27 -18.14
CA GLU A 105 5.71 17.95 -18.45
C GLU A 105 4.88 17.51 -17.22
N TYR A 106 5.53 17.08 -16.12
CA TYR A 106 4.88 16.65 -14.88
C TYR A 106 5.04 17.63 -13.72
N ALA A 107 5.75 18.75 -13.92
CA ALA A 107 6.03 19.70 -12.85
C ALA A 107 4.77 20.19 -12.13
N ALA A 108 3.66 20.35 -12.86
CA ALA A 108 2.37 20.76 -12.32
C ALA A 108 1.69 19.72 -11.40
N PHE A 109 2.13 18.46 -11.44
CA PHE A 109 1.57 17.34 -10.68
C PHE A 109 2.50 16.81 -9.60
N ALA A 110 3.65 17.46 -9.39
CA ALA A 110 4.70 16.97 -8.50
C ALA A 110 4.18 16.77 -7.07
N VAL A 111 3.34 17.69 -6.58
CA VAL A 111 2.81 17.64 -5.21
C VAL A 111 1.86 16.44 -5.05
N GLU A 112 0.93 16.26 -5.98
CA GLU A 112 -0.02 15.15 -5.96
C GLU A 112 0.68 13.80 -6.19
N HIS A 113 1.69 13.76 -7.06
CA HIS A 113 2.54 12.59 -7.25
C HIS A 113 3.25 12.18 -5.97
N GLU A 114 3.94 13.13 -5.30
CA GLU A 114 4.63 12.84 -4.05
C GLU A 114 3.69 12.36 -2.95
N ARG A 115 2.46 12.88 -2.92
CA ARG A 115 1.43 12.41 -1.99
C ARG A 115 1.06 10.95 -2.26
N VAL A 116 0.82 10.58 -3.52
CA VAL A 116 0.56 9.18 -3.90
C VAL A 116 1.74 8.28 -3.52
N MET A 117 2.97 8.69 -3.86
CA MET A 117 4.16 7.90 -3.56
C MET A 117 4.42 7.79 -2.04
N GLY A 118 4.06 8.83 -1.27
CA GLY A 118 4.03 8.79 0.19
C GLY A 118 3.09 7.72 0.72
N ALA A 119 1.83 7.76 0.29
CA ALA A 119 0.81 6.78 0.70
C ALA A 119 1.20 5.34 0.31
N VAL A 120 1.75 5.14 -0.89
CA VAL A 120 2.26 3.82 -1.33
C VAL A 120 3.40 3.33 -0.45
N ARG A 121 4.34 4.21 -0.06
CA ARG A 121 5.43 3.83 0.85
C ARG A 121 4.91 3.43 2.23
N GLU A 122 3.97 4.20 2.78
CA GLU A 122 3.34 3.89 4.07
C GLU A 122 2.58 2.57 4.03
N LEU A 123 1.89 2.27 2.93
CA LEU A 123 1.17 1.02 2.76
C LEU A 123 2.11 -0.19 2.71
N ARG A 124 3.29 -0.05 2.10
CA ARG A 124 4.30 -1.11 2.02
C ARG A 124 5.03 -1.37 3.34
N GLN A 125 5.13 -0.37 4.21
CA GLN A 125 5.86 -0.51 5.47
C GLN A 125 5.06 -1.39 6.44
N PRO A 126 5.74 -2.32 7.16
CA PRO A 126 5.11 -3.00 8.29
C PRO A 126 4.73 -1.97 9.36
N LEU A 127 3.53 -2.08 9.91
CA LEU A 127 3.16 -1.24 11.05
C LEU A 127 3.81 -1.80 12.32
N PRO A 128 4.24 -0.96 13.28
CA PRO A 128 4.79 -1.43 14.55
C PRO A 128 3.84 -2.35 15.32
N THR A 129 2.52 -2.21 15.09
CA THR A 129 1.47 -3.04 15.68
C THR A 129 1.29 -4.40 15.01
N GLU A 130 1.90 -4.61 13.83
CA GLU A 130 1.81 -5.84 13.04
C GLU A 130 3.07 -6.72 13.13
N GLY A 131 4.01 -6.34 14.01
CA GLY A 131 5.25 -7.08 14.28
C GLY A 131 6.27 -6.97 13.16
N GLU A 132 7.49 -6.57 13.52
CA GLU A 132 8.66 -6.86 12.73
C GLU A 132 9.00 -8.35 12.93
N GLY A 133 8.87 -9.14 11.87
CA GLY A 133 9.79 -10.27 11.69
C GLY A 133 11.19 -9.69 11.53
N ASP A 134 11.83 -9.40 12.65
CA ASP A 134 13.27 -9.18 12.85
C ASP A 134 14.01 -8.50 11.69
N SER A 135 14.12 -7.17 11.73
CA SER A 135 15.28 -6.49 11.14
C SER A 135 16.52 -6.73 12.02
N ALA A 136 16.91 -8.00 12.19
CA ALA A 136 18.26 -8.38 12.55
C ALA A 136 18.95 -8.90 11.29
N GLN A 137 19.83 -8.08 10.76
CA GLN A 137 21.19 -8.52 10.43
C GLN A 137 22.06 -7.26 10.27
N GLY A 138 23.17 -7.31 11.01
CA GLY A 138 24.12 -6.22 11.20
C GLY A 138 25.12 -6.02 10.07
#